data_AF-A0A7V9S203-F1
#
_entry.id   AF-A0A7V9S203-F1
#
_cell.length_a   1.000
_cell.length_b   1.000
_cell.length_c   1.000
_cell.angle_alpha   90.00
_cell.angle_beta   90.00
_cell.angle_gamma   90.00
#
_symmetry.space_group_name_H-M   'P 1'
#
loop_
_entity.id
_entity.type
_entity.pdbx_description
1 polymer ?
#
loop_
_entity_poly.entity_id
_entity_poly.type
_entity_poly.pdbx_seq_one_letter_code
_entity_poly.pdbx_strand_id
1 'polypeptide(L)'
;GTGTGTGTASTSAPIRLPDTGAPASPRARLLTPFPVVRIRGSVTSIGARIALLTVRAPRGSRIEARCRGRSCPARRVILRSARVTRVRALERNFRSGTVIEVLVTRRGRIGKYTRFRVRSGRAPARTDSCAAFASRSRTRC
;
A
#
# COMPACT_ATOMS: atom_id res chain seq x y z
N GLY A 1 22.13 67.73 36.64
CA GLY A 1 20.79 67.70 36.05
C GLY A 1 20.64 66.41 35.28
N THR A 2 19.63 65.62 35.63
CA THR A 2 19.25 64.33 35.03
C THR A 2 18.73 64.51 33.60
N GLY A 3 19.21 63.70 32.66
CA GLY A 3 18.72 63.62 31.29
C GLY A 3 18.37 62.17 30.93
N THR A 4 17.09 61.84 31.05
CA THR A 4 16.45 60.56 30.72
C THR A 4 16.30 60.43 29.20
N GLY A 5 16.88 59.39 28.60
CA GLY A 5 16.73 59.08 27.17
C GLY A 5 15.94 57.78 26.98
N THR A 6 14.68 57.93 26.60
CA THR A 6 13.66 56.90 26.43
C THR A 6 13.96 55.97 25.25
N GLY A 7 13.77 54.66 25.44
CA GLY A 7 13.95 53.65 24.40
C GLY A 7 12.92 53.73 23.28
N THR A 8 13.29 53.19 22.11
CA THR A 8 12.33 52.70 21.12
C THR A 8 12.95 51.51 20.39
N ALA A 9 12.50 50.31 20.72
CA ALA A 9 12.85 49.11 19.99
C ALA A 9 11.94 49.00 18.76
N SER A 10 12.50 49.23 17.58
CA SER A 10 11.82 49.03 16.30
C SER A 10 11.55 47.54 16.08
N THR A 11 10.29 47.14 16.23
CA THR A 11 9.80 45.81 15.82
C THR A 11 9.49 45.85 14.33
N SER A 12 10.38 45.29 13.50
CA SER A 12 10.10 45.01 12.10
C SER A 12 9.35 43.68 11.98
N ALA A 13 8.06 43.75 11.62
CA ALA A 13 7.26 42.57 11.32
C ALA A 13 7.73 41.93 10.01
N PRO A 14 7.92 40.60 9.92
CA PRO A 14 8.25 39.94 8.67
C PRO A 14 7.04 39.95 7.72
N ILE A 15 7.27 40.41 6.51
CA ILE A 15 6.30 40.36 5.40
C ILE A 15 5.98 38.89 5.12
N ARG A 16 4.74 38.47 5.40
CA ARG A 16 4.24 37.16 4.97
C ARG A 16 3.96 37.22 3.47
N LEU A 17 4.81 36.57 2.67
CA LEU A 17 4.55 36.34 1.26
C LEU A 17 3.25 35.50 1.11
N PRO A 18 2.45 35.75 0.07
CA PRO A 18 1.32 34.88 -0.23
C PRO A 18 1.83 33.46 -0.48
N ASP A 19 1.28 32.50 0.27
CA ASP A 19 1.55 31.08 0.10
C ASP A 19 1.15 30.72 -1.33
N THR A 20 2.15 30.51 -2.19
CA THR A 20 1.94 30.07 -3.56
C THR A 20 1.38 28.67 -3.46
N GLY A 21 0.04 28.60 -3.46
CA GLY A 21 -0.73 27.39 -3.22
C GLY A 21 -0.08 26.22 -3.95
N ALA A 22 0.39 25.24 -3.17
CA ALA A 22 1.00 24.03 -3.69
C ALA A 22 0.14 23.52 -4.85
N PRO A 23 0.74 23.16 -6.02
CA PRO A 23 -0.03 22.71 -7.16
C PRO A 23 -0.92 21.57 -6.68
N ALA A 24 -2.24 21.76 -6.79
CA ALA A 24 -3.22 20.75 -6.43
C ALA A 24 -2.80 19.47 -7.13
N SER A 25 -2.28 18.50 -6.37
CA SER A 25 -1.76 17.26 -6.93
C SER A 25 -2.81 16.73 -7.89
N PRO A 26 -2.49 16.50 -9.18
CA PRO A 26 -3.49 16.07 -10.15
C PRO A 26 -4.20 14.88 -9.55
N ARG A 27 -5.52 15.00 -9.33
CA ARG A 27 -6.33 14.00 -8.61
C ARG A 27 -5.99 12.63 -9.19
N ALA A 28 -5.19 11.86 -8.46
CA ALA A 28 -4.59 10.66 -9.03
C ALA A 28 -5.72 9.71 -9.41
N ARG A 29 -5.81 9.34 -10.68
CA ARG A 29 -6.95 8.56 -11.17
C ARG A 29 -6.81 7.11 -10.70
N LEU A 30 -7.92 6.47 -10.35
CA LEU A 30 -7.93 5.04 -10.06
C LEU A 30 -7.47 4.21 -11.27
N LEU A 31 -6.93 3.02 -11.00
CA LEU A 31 -6.79 1.98 -12.00
C LEU A 31 -8.17 1.54 -12.48
N THR A 32 -8.33 1.40 -13.80
CA THR A 32 -9.57 0.96 -14.44
C THR A 32 -9.28 -0.21 -15.38
N PRO A 33 -9.91 -1.39 -15.18
CA PRO A 33 -10.73 -1.75 -14.01
C PRO A 33 -9.93 -1.72 -12.70
N PHE A 34 -10.61 -1.51 -11.57
CA PHE A 34 -9.96 -1.50 -10.26
C PHE A 34 -9.47 -2.90 -9.88
N PRO A 35 -8.28 -3.08 -9.28
CA PRO A 35 -7.73 -4.40 -9.06
C PRO A 35 -8.55 -5.25 -8.09
N VAL A 36 -8.68 -6.54 -8.41
CA VAL A 36 -9.30 -7.55 -7.54
C VAL A 36 -8.27 -8.61 -7.20
N VAL A 37 -7.97 -8.77 -5.92
CA VAL A 37 -7.10 -9.84 -5.40
C VAL A 37 -7.97 -10.93 -4.80
N ARG A 38 -7.85 -12.15 -5.32
CA ARG A 38 -8.63 -13.32 -4.88
C ARG A 38 -7.72 -14.38 -4.29
N ILE A 39 -8.11 -14.87 -3.13
CA ILE A 39 -7.47 -15.97 -2.42
C ILE A 39 -8.49 -17.11 -2.26
N ARG A 40 -8.08 -18.35 -2.50
CA ARG A 40 -8.86 -19.56 -2.19
C ARG A 40 -7.93 -20.57 -1.52
N GLY A 41 -8.50 -21.40 -0.65
CA GLY A 41 -7.78 -22.49 -0.03
C GLY A 41 -8.58 -23.10 1.12
N SER A 42 -7.87 -23.73 2.05
CA SER A 42 -8.43 -24.33 3.25
C SER A 42 -7.73 -23.83 4.51
N VAL A 43 -8.46 -23.81 5.61
CA VAL A 43 -7.92 -23.53 6.94
C VAL A 43 -7.27 -24.80 7.49
N THR A 44 -6.18 -24.66 8.23
CA THR A 44 -5.54 -25.76 8.97
C THR A 44 -5.43 -25.41 10.44
N SER A 45 -5.19 -26.41 11.30
CA SER A 45 -5.01 -26.19 12.74
C SER A 45 -3.90 -25.17 13.05
N ILE A 46 -2.80 -25.20 12.29
CA ILE A 46 -1.63 -24.33 12.47
C ILE A 46 -1.56 -23.12 11.53
N GLY A 47 -2.55 -22.93 10.65
CA GLY A 47 -2.53 -21.84 9.66
C GLY A 47 -3.54 -22.01 8.51
N ALA A 48 -3.05 -21.89 7.28
CA ALA A 48 -3.90 -22.04 6.09
C ALA A 48 -3.11 -22.56 4.89
N ARG A 49 -3.77 -23.35 4.05
CA ARG A 49 -3.31 -23.69 2.70
C ARG A 49 -3.89 -22.68 1.73
N ILE A 50 -3.04 -22.02 0.95
CA ILE A 50 -3.45 -21.19 -0.18
C ILE A 50 -3.37 -22.06 -1.44
N ALA A 51 -4.53 -22.38 -2.01
CA ALA A 51 -4.63 -23.17 -3.25
C ALA A 51 -4.68 -22.28 -4.51
N LEU A 52 -5.12 -21.03 -4.35
CA LEU A 52 -5.20 -20.06 -5.44
C LEU A 52 -4.90 -18.66 -4.93
N LEU A 53 -3.98 -17.96 -5.60
CA LEU A 53 -3.78 -16.52 -5.46
C LEU A 53 -3.80 -15.89 -6.84
N THR A 54 -4.84 -15.12 -7.14
CA THR A 54 -5.01 -14.45 -8.44
C THR A 54 -5.23 -12.96 -8.28
N VAL A 55 -4.74 -12.20 -9.25
CA VAL A 55 -4.89 -10.76 -9.34
C VAL A 55 -5.50 -10.40 -10.68
N ARG A 56 -6.71 -9.85 -10.66
CA ARG A 56 -7.31 -9.20 -11.82
C ARG A 56 -6.94 -7.72 -11.81
N ALA A 57 -6.31 -7.22 -12.87
CA ALA A 57 -5.89 -5.83 -12.99
C ALA A 57 -5.73 -5.41 -14.46
N PRO A 58 -5.61 -4.10 -14.78
CA PRO A 58 -5.35 -3.66 -16.14
C PRO A 58 -4.03 -4.24 -16.67
N ARG A 59 -3.98 -4.61 -17.96
CA ARG A 59 -2.75 -5.14 -18.59
C ARG A 59 -1.55 -4.23 -18.35
N GLY A 60 -0.40 -4.81 -18.04
CA GLY A 60 0.85 -4.08 -17.77
C GLY A 60 0.95 -3.43 -16.38
N SER A 61 -0.09 -3.51 -15.54
CA SER A 61 0.00 -3.10 -14.13
C SER A 61 1.08 -3.92 -13.42
N ARG A 62 1.84 -3.28 -12.53
CA ARG A 62 2.86 -3.93 -11.72
C ARG A 62 2.18 -4.61 -10.55
N ILE A 63 2.43 -5.92 -10.39
CA ILE A 63 1.97 -6.71 -9.24
C ILE A 63 3.21 -7.05 -8.43
N GLU A 64 3.28 -6.57 -7.19
CA GLU A 64 4.31 -6.94 -6.23
C GLU A 64 3.68 -7.70 -5.08
N ALA A 65 4.02 -8.97 -4.95
CA ALA A 65 3.63 -9.80 -3.82
C ALA A 65 4.82 -9.91 -2.85
N ARG A 66 4.63 -9.50 -1.59
CA ARG A 66 5.60 -9.70 -0.51
C ARG A 66 5.09 -10.77 0.44
N CYS A 67 5.98 -11.61 0.91
CA CYS A 67 5.69 -12.60 1.92
C CYS A 67 6.62 -12.39 3.12
N ARG A 68 6.05 -12.31 4.32
CA ARG A 68 6.78 -12.21 5.58
C ARG A 68 6.35 -13.34 6.51
N GLY A 69 7.32 -13.95 7.20
CA GLY A 69 7.08 -15.07 8.11
C GLY A 69 7.93 -16.28 7.78
N ARG A 70 7.95 -17.26 8.70
CA ARG A 70 8.85 -18.44 8.63
C ARG A 70 8.51 -19.39 7.48
N SER A 71 7.25 -19.45 7.04
CA SER A 71 6.80 -20.32 5.94
C SER A 71 6.79 -19.65 4.57
N CYS A 72 7.43 -18.47 4.42
CA CYS A 72 7.50 -17.80 3.14
C CYS A 72 8.51 -18.45 2.20
N PRO A 73 8.10 -18.89 1.00
CA PRO A 73 9.02 -19.52 0.04
C PRO A 73 9.89 -18.47 -0.67
N ALA A 74 9.32 -17.30 -0.94
CA ALA A 74 9.99 -16.17 -1.55
C ALA A 74 9.54 -14.90 -0.84
N ARG A 75 10.48 -14.04 -0.46
CA ARG A 75 10.17 -12.79 0.26
C ARG A 75 9.47 -11.76 -0.63
N ARG A 76 9.76 -11.77 -1.94
CA ARG A 76 9.22 -10.83 -2.93
C ARG A 76 9.08 -11.49 -4.29
N VAL A 77 7.94 -11.28 -4.93
CA VAL A 77 7.65 -11.71 -6.31
C VAL A 77 7.08 -10.51 -7.06
N ILE A 78 7.61 -10.21 -8.24
CA ILE A 78 7.14 -9.10 -9.09
C ILE A 78 6.68 -9.69 -10.41
N LEU A 79 5.45 -9.36 -10.82
CA LEU A 79 4.82 -9.80 -12.05
C LEU A 79 4.21 -8.60 -12.79
N ARG A 80 3.94 -8.78 -14.08
CA ARG A 80 3.12 -7.87 -14.87
C ARG A 80 1.74 -8.48 -15.07
N SER A 81 0.71 -7.64 -14.93
CA SER A 81 -0.66 -8.11 -15.10
C SER A 81 -0.95 -8.46 -16.56
N ALA A 82 -1.51 -9.65 -16.78
CA ALA A 82 -2.01 -10.15 -18.06
C ALA A 82 -3.55 -10.13 -18.11
N ARG A 83 -4.20 -9.16 -17.45
CA ARG A 83 -5.62 -9.13 -17.04
C ARG A 83 -5.91 -9.97 -15.82
N VAL A 84 -5.62 -11.26 -15.85
CA VAL A 84 -5.71 -12.16 -14.69
C VAL A 84 -4.36 -12.85 -14.54
N THR A 85 -3.70 -12.62 -13.41
CA THR A 85 -2.36 -13.14 -13.16
C THR A 85 -2.37 -13.99 -11.90
N ARG A 86 -1.88 -15.23 -12.01
CA ARG A 86 -1.76 -16.16 -10.89
C ARG A 86 -0.38 -16.05 -10.26
N VAL A 87 -0.32 -15.91 -8.94
CA VAL A 87 0.93 -15.77 -8.18
C VAL A 87 1.32 -17.14 -7.59
N ARG A 88 1.67 -18.07 -8.48
CA ARG A 88 1.91 -19.50 -8.14
C ARG A 88 2.94 -19.70 -7.03
N ALA A 89 3.95 -18.83 -6.96
CA ALA A 89 5.00 -18.88 -5.93
C ALA A 89 4.46 -18.79 -4.48
N LEU A 90 3.22 -18.34 -4.28
CA LEU A 90 2.59 -18.23 -2.96
C LEU A 90 1.42 -19.20 -2.77
N GLU A 91 1.27 -20.21 -3.62
CA GLU A 91 0.21 -21.24 -3.49
C GLU A 91 0.74 -22.47 -2.75
N ARG A 92 0.69 -22.41 -1.41
CA ARG A 92 1.19 -23.48 -0.53
C ARG A 92 0.60 -23.38 0.88
N ASN A 93 1.09 -24.22 1.78
CA ASN A 93 0.77 -24.16 3.21
C ASN A 93 1.58 -23.05 3.91
N PHE A 94 0.90 -22.25 4.72
CA PHE A 94 1.52 -21.20 5.54
C PHE A 94 1.17 -21.38 7.00
N ARG A 95 2.15 -21.13 7.87
CA ARG A 95 1.98 -21.08 9.32
C ARG A 95 1.29 -19.77 9.72
N SER A 96 0.59 -19.82 10.86
CA SER A 96 0.06 -18.65 11.53
C SER A 96 1.12 -17.55 11.68
N GLY A 97 0.69 -16.29 11.55
CA GLY A 97 1.59 -15.13 11.56
C GLY A 97 2.24 -14.80 10.22
N THR A 98 2.14 -15.67 9.20
CA THR A 98 2.55 -15.31 7.84
C THR A 98 1.71 -14.14 7.32
N VAL A 99 2.36 -13.14 6.76
CA VAL A 99 1.74 -11.99 6.11
C VAL A 99 2.06 -12.00 4.63
N ILE A 100 1.02 -12.02 3.80
CA ILE A 100 1.12 -11.88 2.35
C ILE A 100 0.53 -10.53 1.97
N GLU A 101 1.31 -9.76 1.24
CA GLU A 101 0.95 -8.40 0.83
C GLU A 101 0.99 -8.34 -0.68
N VAL A 102 -0.07 -7.85 -1.30
CA VAL A 102 -0.18 -7.72 -2.76
C VAL A 102 -0.39 -6.25 -3.07
N LEU A 103 0.58 -5.65 -3.74
CA LEU A 103 0.54 -4.28 -4.22
C LEU A 103 0.39 -4.27 -5.74
N VAL A 104 -0.70 -3.69 -6.22
CA VAL A 104 -1.00 -3.51 -7.64
C VAL A 104 -0.92 -2.04 -7.98
N THR A 105 0.01 -1.63 -8.84
CA THR A 105 0.24 -0.20 -9.15
C THR A 105 0.56 0.05 -10.63
N ARG A 106 0.38 1.30 -11.04
CA ARG A 106 0.82 1.84 -12.34
C ARG A 106 1.16 3.32 -12.16
N ARG A 107 2.14 3.83 -12.92
CA ARG A 107 2.54 5.25 -12.87
C ARG A 107 1.33 6.16 -13.09
N GLY A 108 1.23 7.23 -12.32
CA GLY A 108 0.14 8.22 -12.41
C GLY A 108 -1.25 7.72 -12.02
N ARG A 109 -1.37 6.53 -11.39
CA ARG A 109 -2.65 5.94 -11.00
C ARG A 109 -2.66 5.47 -9.54
N ILE A 110 -3.83 5.54 -8.91
CA ILE A 110 -4.11 4.91 -7.62
C ILE A 110 -4.44 3.44 -7.87
N GLY A 111 -3.65 2.56 -7.27
CA GLY A 111 -3.86 1.14 -7.30
C GLY A 111 -4.38 0.58 -5.98
N LYS A 112 -4.14 -0.71 -5.78
CA LYS A 112 -4.65 -1.46 -4.62
C LYS A 112 -3.51 -2.09 -3.85
N TYR A 113 -3.63 -2.05 -2.53
CA TYR A 113 -2.85 -2.82 -1.60
C TYR A 113 -3.78 -3.77 -0.85
N THR A 114 -3.48 -5.06 -0.86
CA THR A 114 -4.21 -6.08 -0.11
C THR A 114 -3.25 -6.79 0.82
N ARG A 115 -3.60 -6.88 2.10
CA ARG A 115 -2.84 -7.62 3.11
C ARG A 115 -3.66 -8.79 3.61
N PHE A 116 -3.07 -9.98 3.59
CA PHE A 116 -3.58 -11.19 4.20
C PHE A 116 -2.69 -11.60 5.36
N ARG A 117 -3.27 -11.73 6.56
CA ARG A 117 -2.59 -12.34 7.71
C ARG A 117 -3.14 -13.74 7.95
N VAL A 118 -2.28 -14.74 7.82
CA VAL A 118 -2.61 -16.14 8.13
C VAL A 118 -2.77 -16.29 9.64
N ARG A 119 -3.84 -16.98 10.05
CA ARG A 119 -4.22 -17.22 11.45
C ARG A 119 -4.41 -18.71 11.67
N SER A 120 -4.17 -19.18 12.88
CA SER A 120 -4.45 -20.58 13.26
C SER A 120 -5.95 -20.82 13.25
N GLY A 121 -6.40 -21.93 12.66
CA GLY A 121 -7.81 -22.37 12.72
C GLY A 121 -8.83 -21.39 12.15
N ARG A 122 -8.39 -20.36 11.40
CA ARG A 122 -9.27 -19.32 10.85
C ARG A 122 -8.83 -18.91 9.46
N ALA A 123 -9.78 -18.46 8.65
CA ALA A 123 -9.48 -17.86 7.36
C ALA A 123 -8.49 -16.68 7.51
N PRO A 124 -7.60 -16.44 6.52
CA PRO A 124 -6.70 -15.29 6.56
C PRO A 124 -7.46 -13.98 6.75
N ALA A 125 -7.02 -13.15 7.70
CA ALA A 125 -7.58 -11.82 7.89
C ALA A 125 -7.17 -10.91 6.72
N ARG A 126 -8.13 -10.21 6.12
CA ARG A 126 -7.92 -9.35 4.94
C ARG A 126 -8.03 -7.88 5.32
N THR A 127 -7.16 -7.05 4.74
CA THR A 127 -7.29 -5.59 4.76
C THR A 127 -6.94 -5.04 3.39
N ASP A 128 -7.80 -4.19 2.85
CA ASP A 128 -7.60 -3.50 1.59
C ASP A 128 -7.30 -2.01 1.82
N SER A 129 -6.47 -1.44 0.95
CA SER A 129 -6.11 -0.02 0.99
C SER A 129 -5.82 0.48 -0.41
N CYS A 130 -6.12 1.74 -0.67
CA CYS A 130 -5.74 2.45 -1.87
C CYS A 130 -4.28 2.85 -1.78
N ALA A 131 -3.52 2.64 -2.84
CA ALA A 131 -2.08 2.90 -2.86
C ALA A 131 -1.66 3.64 -4.11
N ALA A 132 -1.08 4.83 -3.96
CA ALA A 132 -0.44 5.54 -5.05
C ALA A 132 0.89 4.88 -5.44
N PHE A 133 1.29 5.02 -6.71
CA PHE A 133 2.58 4.51 -7.18
C PHE A 133 3.74 5.13 -6.40
N ALA A 134 4.71 4.31 -5.97
CA ALA A 134 5.88 4.69 -5.17
C ALA A 134 5.60 5.33 -3.78
N SER A 135 4.35 5.63 -3.44
CA SER A 135 3.99 6.16 -2.11
C SER A 135 3.94 5.06 -1.05
N ARG A 136 4.41 5.41 0.15
CA ARG A 136 4.26 4.56 1.35
C ARG A 136 2.93 4.81 2.06
N SER A 137 2.33 5.98 1.88
CA SER A 137 1.04 6.34 2.45
C SER A 137 -0.08 5.60 1.75
N ARG A 138 -1.01 5.05 2.55
CA ARG A 138 -2.12 4.23 2.09
C ARG A 138 -3.37 4.60 2.89
N THR A 139 -4.49 4.76 2.18
CA THR A 139 -5.80 5.03 2.78
C THR A 139 -6.67 3.80 2.63
N ARG A 140 -7.68 3.59 3.48
CA ARG A 140 -8.62 2.48 3.25
C ARG A 140 -9.27 2.61 1.87
N CYS A 141 -9.24 1.48 1.17
CA CYS A 141 -10.09 1.12 0.06
C CYS A 141 -11.09 0.09 0.65
#